data_AF-A0A2H6ATY5-F1
#
_entry.id   AF-A0A2H6ATY5-F1
#
_cell.length_a   1.000
_cell.length_b   1.000
_cell.length_c   1.000
_cell.angle_alpha   90.00
_cell.angle_beta   90.00
_cell.angle_gamma   90.00
#
_symmetry.space_group_name_H-M   'P 1'
#
loop_
_entity.id
_entity.type
_entity.pdbx_description
1 polymer ?
#
loop_
_entity_poly.entity_id
_entity_poly.type
_entity_poly.pdbx_seq_one_letter_code
_entity_poly.pdbx_strand_id
1 'polypeptide(L)' 'MKERLTREEIERRLAALREAHEALDEQVDRLESEGGADDLELKRLKKQTLAIKDRIAILERMLQSMPA' A
#
# COMPACT_ATOMS: atom_id res chain seq x y z
N MET A 1 -22.17 -14.20 6.68
CA MET A 1 -22.12 -14.06 5.20
C MET A 1 -20.67 -13.81 4.81
N LYS A 2 -20.02 -14.70 4.05
CA LYS A 2 -18.71 -14.38 3.45
C LYS A 2 -19.02 -13.48 2.25
N GLU A 3 -18.85 -12.19 2.43
CA GLU A 3 -18.95 -11.21 1.35
C GLU A 3 -17.91 -11.60 0.28
N ARG A 4 -18.38 -12.09 -0.88
CA ARG A 4 -17.50 -12.29 -2.02
C ARG A 4 -17.09 -10.90 -2.48
N LEU A 5 -15.85 -10.53 -2.21
CA LEU A 5 -15.22 -9.37 -2.82
C LEU A 5 -15.34 -9.49 -4.34
N THR A 6 -16.08 -8.57 -4.94
CA THR A 6 -16.19 -8.47 -6.39
C THR A 6 -14.91 -7.92 -6.99
N ARG A 7 -14.70 -8.15 -8.29
CA ARG A 7 -13.60 -7.59 -9.06
C ARG A 7 -13.48 -6.07 -8.87
N GLU A 8 -14.60 -5.37 -8.97
CA GLU A 8 -14.67 -3.92 -8.82
C GLU A 8 -14.30 -3.44 -7.40
N GLU A 9 -14.63 -4.21 -6.35
CA GLU A 9 -14.20 -3.89 -5.00
C GLU A 9 -12.71 -4.11 -4.79
N ILE A 10 -12.13 -5.15 -5.40
CA ILE A 10 -10.69 -5.39 -5.37
C ILE A 10 -9.96 -4.25 -6.09
N GLU A 11 -10.45 -3.83 -7.27
CA GLU A 11 -9.89 -2.71 -8.03
C GLU A 11 -10.00 -1.38 -7.26
N ARG A 12 -11.15 -1.10 -6.63
CA ARG A 12 -11.31 0.08 -5.75
C ARG A 12 -10.36 0.06 -4.57
N ARG A 13 -10.19 -1.10 -3.91
CA ARG A 13 -9.24 -1.25 -2.80
C ARG A 13 -7.80 -1.09 -3.26
N LEU A 14 -7.46 -1.60 -4.43
CA LEU A 14 -6.13 -1.42 -5.04
C LEU A 14 -5.84 0.04 -5.32
N ALA A 15 -6.79 0.79 -5.89
CA ALA A 15 -6.65 2.23 -6.12
C ALA A 15 -6.38 2.98 -4.80
N ALA A 16 -7.19 2.73 -3.77
CA ALA A 16 -7.01 3.37 -2.46
C ALA A 16 -5.67 3.00 -1.80
N LEU A 17 -5.21 1.75 -1.92
CA LEU A 17 -3.92 1.33 -1.38
C LEU A 17 -2.74 1.94 -2.14
N ARG A 18 -2.86 2.12 -3.46
CA ARG A 18 -1.83 2.80 -4.26
C ARG A 18 -1.72 4.28 -3.89
N GLU A 19 -2.83 4.97 -3.72
CA GLU A 19 -2.84 6.36 -3.25
C GLU A 19 -2.23 6.49 -1.85
N ALA A 20 -2.60 5.58 -0.93
CA ALA A 20 -2.00 5.55 0.41
C ALA A 20 -0.50 5.25 0.38
N HIS A 21 -0.04 4.40 -0.54
CA HIS A 21 1.38 4.11 -0.74
C HIS A 21 2.14 5.35 -1.22
N GLU A 22 1.64 6.05 -2.25
CA GLU A 22 2.25 7.28 -2.76
C GLU A 22 2.36 8.35 -1.66
N ALA A 23 1.29 8.54 -0.89
CA ALA A 23 1.30 9.49 0.23
C ALA A 23 2.33 9.15 1.32
N LEU A 24 2.55 7.85 1.58
CA LEU A 24 3.56 7.39 2.53
C LEU A 24 4.98 7.51 1.98
N ASP A 25 5.20 7.21 0.71
CA ASP A 25 6.49 7.42 0.05
C ASP A 25 6.88 8.88 0.05
N GLU A 26 5.96 9.79 -0.29
CA GLU A 26 6.24 11.22 -0.19
C GLU A 26 6.56 11.67 1.24
N GLN A 27 5.92 11.08 2.26
CA GLN A 27 6.27 11.38 3.65
C GLN A 27 7.67 10.89 3.99
N VAL A 28 8.04 9.70 3.55
CA VAL A 28 9.40 9.17 3.72
C VAL A 28 10.41 10.08 3.04
N ASP A 29 10.20 10.44 1.77
CA ASP A 29 11.10 11.29 1.00
C ASP A 29 11.27 12.67 1.63
N ARG A 30 10.17 13.29 2.10
CA ARG A 30 10.22 14.55 2.84
C ARG A 30 11.05 14.43 4.12
N LEU A 31 10.79 13.40 4.92
CA LEU A 31 11.50 13.16 6.17
C LEU A 31 12.99 12.84 5.97
N GLU A 32 13.34 12.11 4.90
CA GLU A 32 14.72 11.86 4.51
C GLU A 32 15.41 13.15 4.02
N SER A 33 14.70 13.99 3.27
CA SER A 33 15.24 15.25 2.75
C SER A 33 15.38 16.34 3.82
N GLU A 34 14.51 16.37 4.83
CA GLU A 34 14.55 17.34 5.93
C GLU A 34 15.67 17.02 6.93
N GLY A 35 16.22 15.79 6.91
CA GLY A 35 17.42 15.39 7.67
C GLY A 35 17.25 15.38 9.20
N GLY A 36 16.04 15.65 9.69
CA GLY A 36 15.68 15.69 11.12
C GLY A 36 14.84 14.50 11.59
N ALA A 37 14.50 13.58 10.69
CA ALA A 37 13.70 12.41 11.03
C ALA A 37 14.52 11.37 11.79
N ASP A 38 13.96 10.85 12.87
CA ASP A 38 14.57 9.75 13.64
C ASP A 38 14.67 8.50 12.75
N ASP A 39 15.83 7.84 12.76
CA ASP A 39 16.07 6.57 12.07
C ASP A 39 14.99 5.52 12.38
N LEU A 40 14.43 5.56 13.60
CA LEU A 40 13.38 4.66 14.05
C LEU A 40 12.03 4.98 13.39
N GLU A 41 11.74 6.26 13.15
CA GLU A 41 10.55 6.74 12.47
C GLU A 41 10.60 6.43 10.97
N LEU A 42 11.73 6.71 10.32
CA LEU A 42 11.98 6.33 8.93
C LEU A 42 11.86 4.80 8.73
N LYS A 43 12.42 3.99 9.64
CA LYS A 43 12.26 2.53 9.58
C LYS A 43 10.82 2.08 9.73
N ARG A 44 10.02 2.74 10.58
CA ARG A 44 8.59 2.43 10.74
C ARG A 44 7.82 2.76 9.47
N LEU A 45 8.06 3.92 8.86
CA LEU A 45 7.40 4.33 7.63
C LEU A 45 7.75 3.41 6.46
N LYS A 46 9.04 3.12 6.25
CA LYS A 46 9.48 2.15 5.24
C LYS A 46 8.83 0.78 5.42
N LYS A 47 8.65 0.33 6.66
CA LYS A 47 7.94 -0.92 6.97
C LYS A 47 6.44 -0.83 6.64
N GLN A 48 5.80 0.33 6.85
CA GLN A 48 4.41 0.55 6.47
C GLN A 48 4.24 0.55 4.94
N THR A 49 5.11 1.25 4.21
CA THR A 49 5.14 1.23 2.74
C THR A 49 5.27 -0.21 2.23
N LEU A 50 6.21 -0.99 2.78
CA LEU A 50 6.40 -2.39 2.40
C LEU A 50 5.13 -3.23 2.65
N ALA A 51 4.49 -3.06 3.82
CA ALA A 51 3.26 -3.78 4.13
C ALA A 51 2.08 -3.42 3.19
N ILE A 52 2.02 -2.18 2.72
CA ILE A 52 1.03 -1.76 1.73
C ILE A 52 1.34 -2.39 0.37
N LYS A 53 2.60 -2.38 -0.05
CA LYS A 53 3.04 -3.04 -1.28
C LYS A 53 2.72 -4.54 -1.27
N ASP A 54 2.94 -5.22 -0.15
CA ASP A 54 2.58 -6.63 0.03
C ASP A 54 1.06 -6.84 -0.07
N ARG A 55 0.26 -5.96 0.52
CA ARG A 55 -1.21 -6.00 0.41
C ARG A 55 -1.68 -5.78 -1.01
N ILE A 56 -1.07 -4.85 -1.75
CA ILE A 56 -1.34 -4.63 -3.18
C ILE A 56 -1.05 -5.91 -3.95
N ALA A 57 0.13 -6.52 -3.76
CA ALA A 57 0.51 -7.74 -4.46
C ALA A 57 -0.46 -8.91 -4.19
N ILE A 58 -0.95 -9.05 -2.95
CA ILE A 58 -1.96 -10.07 -2.61
C ILE A 58 -3.26 -9.80 -3.37
N LEU A 59 -3.76 -8.57 -3.37
CA LEU A 59 -5.00 -8.20 -4.05
C LEU A 59 -4.89 -8.31 -5.57
N GLU A 60 -3.75 -7.91 -6.16
CA GLU A 60 -3.47 -8.09 -7.57
C GLU A 60 -3.43 -9.57 -7.96
N ARG A 61 -2.82 -10.41 -7.13
CA ARG A 61 -2.80 -11.86 -7.35
C ARG A 61 -4.19 -12.49 -7.24
N MET A 62 -5.03 -11.99 -6.32
CA MET A 62 -6.44 -12.40 -6.23
C MET A 62 -7.22 -11.98 -7.48
N LEU A 63 -6.99 -10.77 -7.99
CA LEU A 63 -7.60 -10.24 -9.20
C LEU A 63 -7.19 -11.07 -10.43
N GLN A 64 -5.90 -11.36 -10.59
CA GLN A 64 -5.36 -12.16 -11.70
C GLN A 64 -5.88 -13.62 -11.70
N SER A 65 -6.21 -14.16 -10.53
CA SER A 65 -6.76 -15.52 -10.41
C SER A 65 -8.27 -15.59 -10.65
N MET A 66 -8.97 -14.46 -10.79
CA MET A 66 -10.38 -14.46 -11.19
C MET A 66 -10.49 -14.44 -12.72
N PRO A 67 -11.23 -15.38 -13.34
CA PRO A 67 -11.55 -15.28 -14.76
C PRO A 67 -12.49 -14.08 -15.00
N ALA A 68 -12.30 -13.41 -16.13
CA ALA A 68 -13.08 -12.26 -16.59
C ALA A 68 -14.53 -12.63 -16.93
#